data_AF-A0A2M7FVT1-F1
#
_entry.id   AF-A0A2M7FVT1-F1
#
_cell.length_a   1.000
_cell.length_b   1.000
_cell.length_c   1.000
_cell.angle_alpha   90.00
_cell.angle_beta   90.00
_cell.angle_gamma   90.00
#
_symmetry.space_group_name_H-M   'P 1'
#
loop_
_entity.id
_entity.type
_entity.pdbx_description
1 polymer ?
#
loop_
_entity_poly.entity_id
_entity_poly.type
_entity_poly.pdbx_seq_one_letter_code
_entity_poly.pdbx_strand_id
1 'polypeptide(L)'
;MSDANTAPLESPAPLQDDNQLMQERRDKLKALRQAQAQGKGPAFPNDFKPTDHAAKLFAAHEAQSPEALMEQGTQAKVAGRMMLKRVMGKASFCTLQDSTGRIQVYIKRDDVGEDIYNAFKHWDLGDIVAAEGLVFKTKTGEL
;
A
#
# COMPACT_ATOMS: atom_id res chain seq x y z
N MET A 1 50.38 24.80 24.92
CA MET A 1 49.16 24.79 25.75
C MET A 1 48.04 25.21 24.83
N SER A 2 47.27 24.25 24.32
CA SER A 2 46.21 24.46 23.34
C SER A 2 44.98 23.75 23.87
N ASP A 3 44.01 24.56 24.30
CA ASP A 3 42.74 24.16 24.90
C ASP A 3 41.96 23.20 24.00
N ALA A 4 41.77 21.97 24.49
CA ALA A 4 40.84 21.02 23.91
C ALA A 4 39.42 21.33 24.43
N ASN A 5 38.69 22.11 23.63
CA ASN A 5 37.25 22.33 23.78
C ASN A 5 36.52 20.99 23.69
N THR A 6 36.14 20.42 24.83
CA THR A 6 35.36 19.18 24.91
C THR A 6 33.88 19.57 24.89
N ALA A 7 33.25 19.53 23.72
CA ALA A 7 31.81 19.64 23.61
C ALA A 7 31.14 18.41 24.28
N PRO A 8 30.07 18.56 25.08
CA PRO A 8 29.34 17.41 25.59
C PRO A 8 28.61 16.74 24.43
N LEU A 9 28.73 15.41 24.34
CA LEU A 9 27.90 14.58 23.46
C LEU A 9 26.44 14.72 23.93
N GLU A 10 25.63 15.48 23.21
CA GLU A 10 24.18 15.51 23.41
C GLU A 10 23.61 14.11 23.15
N SER A 11 23.05 13.50 24.20
CA SER A 11 22.27 12.26 24.10
C SER A 11 21.06 12.49 23.19
N PRO A 12 20.75 11.58 22.24
CA PRO A 12 19.56 11.72 21.42
C PRO A 12 18.30 11.64 22.28
N ALA A 13 17.37 12.58 22.06
CA ALA A 13 16.09 12.68 22.77
C ALA A 13 15.29 11.35 22.72
N PRO A 14 14.50 11.03 23.75
CA PRO A 14 13.81 9.75 23.85
C PRO A 14 12.69 9.61 22.81
N LEU A 15 12.61 8.40 22.23
CA LEU A 15 11.63 7.85 21.28
C LEU A 15 10.19 7.86 21.85
N GLN A 16 9.56 9.02 21.99
CA GLN A 16 8.19 9.13 22.51
C GLN A 16 7.09 8.85 21.46
N ASP A 17 7.39 8.97 20.16
CA ASP A 17 6.41 8.79 19.07
C ASP A 17 6.05 7.32 18.79
N ASP A 18 6.96 6.37 19.05
CA ASP A 18 6.72 4.95 18.78
C ASP A 18 5.54 4.39 19.60
N ASN A 19 5.35 4.87 20.83
CA ASN A 19 4.33 4.34 21.72
C ASN A 19 2.92 4.76 21.28
N GLN A 20 2.74 6.00 20.83
CA GLN A 20 1.46 6.48 20.32
C GLN A 20 1.07 5.75 19.02
N LEU A 21 2.01 5.63 18.07
CA LEU A 21 1.77 4.90 16.82
C LEU A 21 1.45 3.42 17.08
N MET A 22 2.12 2.79 18.06
CA MET A 22 1.81 1.41 18.46
C MET A 22 0.45 1.27 19.13
N GLN A 23 -0.01 2.27 19.90
CA GLN A 23 -1.36 2.28 20.49
C GLN A 23 -2.43 2.41 19.41
N GLU A 24 -2.27 3.34 18.46
CA GLU A 24 -3.20 3.49 17.34
C GLU A 24 -3.32 2.20 16.52
N ARG A 25 -2.19 1.56 16.21
CA ARG A 25 -2.18 0.26 15.50
C ARG A 25 -2.88 -0.84 16.29
N ARG A 26 -2.70 -0.87 17.62
CA ARG A 26 -3.39 -1.83 18.50
C ARG A 26 -4.90 -1.58 18.54
N ASP A 27 -5.33 -0.33 18.57
CA ASP A 27 -6.74 0.00 18.61
C ASP A 27 -7.43 -0.26 17.26
N LYS A 28 -6.75 -0.02 16.14
CA LYS A 28 -7.20 -0.48 14.81
C LYS A 28 -7.32 -2.00 14.75
N LEU A 29 -6.36 -2.74 15.30
CA LEU A 29 -6.43 -4.20 15.39
C LEU A 29 -7.62 -4.68 16.24
N LYS A 30 -7.90 -4.01 17.37
CA LYS A 30 -9.09 -4.30 18.17
C LYS A 30 -10.37 -4.06 17.38
N ALA A 31 -10.46 -2.95 16.64
CA ALA A 31 -11.61 -2.65 15.79
C ALA A 31 -11.82 -3.71 14.71
N LEU A 32 -10.75 -4.19 14.06
CA LEU A 32 -10.80 -5.28 13.09
C LEU A 32 -11.26 -6.61 13.73
N ARG A 33 -10.77 -6.93 14.93
CA ARG A 33 -11.22 -8.12 15.68
C ARG A 33 -12.67 -8.01 16.16
N GLN A 34 -13.13 -6.82 16.52
CA GLN A 34 -14.54 -6.57 16.85
C GLN A 34 -15.43 -6.71 15.61
N ALA A 35 -15.01 -6.18 14.47
CA ALA A 35 -15.69 -6.39 13.19
C ALA A 35 -15.77 -7.88 12.82
N GLN A 36 -14.70 -8.64 13.08
CA GLN A 36 -14.72 -10.10 12.96
C GLN A 36 -15.73 -10.76 13.91
N ALA A 37 -15.75 -10.35 15.18
CA ALA A 37 -16.72 -10.86 16.15
C ALA A 37 -18.18 -10.51 15.76
N GLN A 38 -18.39 -9.42 15.02
CA GLN A 38 -19.68 -9.01 14.45
C GLN A 38 -20.00 -9.69 13.12
N GLY A 39 -19.19 -10.64 12.66
CA GLY A 39 -19.44 -11.40 11.43
C GLY A 39 -19.11 -10.67 10.13
N LYS A 40 -18.40 -9.53 10.17
CA LYS A 40 -18.00 -8.76 8.98
C LYS A 40 -16.78 -9.33 8.24
N GLY A 41 -16.48 -10.63 8.42
CA GLY A 41 -15.34 -11.32 7.81
C GLY A 41 -14.14 -11.52 8.76
N PRO A 42 -13.16 -12.36 8.39
CA PRO A 42 -11.99 -12.61 9.22
C PRO A 42 -11.10 -11.36 9.34
N ALA A 43 -10.53 -11.10 10.52
CA ALA A 43 -9.62 -9.96 10.71
C ALA A 43 -8.33 -10.07 9.87
N PHE A 44 -7.98 -11.30 9.46
CA PHE A 44 -6.89 -11.59 8.54
C PHE A 44 -7.39 -12.57 7.47
N PRO A 45 -8.01 -12.07 6.39
CA PRO A 45 -8.38 -12.90 5.25
C PRO A 45 -7.11 -13.42 4.57
N ASN A 46 -7.03 -14.73 4.33
CA ASN A 46 -5.96 -15.40 3.56
C ASN A 46 -6.55 -16.18 2.38
N ASP A 47 -7.61 -15.63 1.79
CA ASP A 47 -8.33 -16.17 0.64
C ASP A 47 -7.73 -15.68 -0.69
N PHE A 48 -7.02 -14.54 -0.68
CA PHE A 48 -6.45 -13.96 -1.87
C PHE A 48 -5.18 -14.70 -2.33
N LYS A 49 -5.21 -15.21 -3.56
CA LYS A 49 -4.04 -15.79 -4.24
C LYS A 49 -3.60 -14.85 -5.36
N PRO A 50 -2.47 -14.14 -5.22
CA PRO A 50 -1.93 -13.35 -6.32
C PRO A 50 -1.54 -14.28 -7.47
N THR A 51 -2.07 -14.02 -8.66
CA THR A 51 -1.68 -14.73 -9.89
C THR A 51 -0.47 -14.08 -10.55
N ASP A 52 -0.27 -12.79 -10.27
CA ASP A 52 0.70 -11.95 -10.95
C ASP A 52 1.67 -11.31 -9.96
N HIS A 53 2.89 -11.08 -10.45
CA HIS A 53 3.95 -10.40 -9.71
C HIS A 53 4.36 -9.15 -10.47
N ALA A 54 4.79 -8.12 -9.75
CA ALA A 54 5.21 -6.84 -10.29
C ALA A 54 6.20 -7.05 -11.44
N ALA A 55 7.31 -7.77 -11.23
CA ALA A 55 8.32 -7.97 -12.27
C ALA A 55 7.78 -8.68 -13.53
N LYS A 56 6.83 -9.61 -13.38
CA LYS A 56 6.20 -10.29 -14.52
C LYS A 56 5.29 -9.34 -15.31
N LEU A 57 4.51 -8.53 -14.61
CA LEU A 57 3.64 -7.54 -15.24
C LEU A 57 4.47 -6.48 -15.98
N PHE A 58 5.54 -5.98 -15.36
CA PHE A 58 6.49 -5.09 -16.03
C PHE A 58 7.06 -5.77 -17.28
N ALA A 59 7.65 -6.96 -17.17
CA ALA A 59 8.23 -7.64 -18.33
C ALA A 59 7.23 -7.93 -19.47
N ALA A 60 5.97 -8.26 -19.14
CA ALA A 60 4.95 -8.58 -20.13
C ALA A 60 4.38 -7.33 -20.84
N HIS A 61 4.28 -6.21 -20.12
CA HIS A 61 3.50 -5.05 -20.57
C HIS A 61 4.32 -3.77 -20.77
N GLU A 62 5.61 -3.74 -20.38
CA GLU A 62 6.51 -2.59 -20.56
C GLU A 62 6.68 -2.21 -22.04
N ALA A 63 6.70 -3.18 -22.96
CA ALA A 63 6.82 -2.92 -24.40
C ALA A 63 5.50 -2.52 -25.09
N GLN A 64 4.34 -2.66 -24.44
CA GLN A 64 3.03 -2.41 -25.05
C GLN A 64 2.60 -0.95 -24.94
N SER A 65 1.87 -0.43 -25.94
CA SER A 65 1.32 0.93 -25.86
C SER A 65 0.14 1.01 -24.89
N PRO A 66 -0.16 2.19 -24.32
CA PRO A 66 -1.32 2.37 -23.45
C PRO A 66 -2.64 1.98 -24.13
N GLU A 67 -2.81 2.26 -25.43
CA GLU A 67 -4.04 1.89 -26.14
C GLU A 67 -4.18 0.37 -26.26
N ALA A 68 -3.09 -0.32 -26.60
CA ALA A 68 -3.10 -1.78 -26.73
C ALA A 68 -3.46 -2.46 -25.40
N LEU A 69 -2.93 -1.96 -24.27
CA LEU A 69 -3.24 -2.47 -22.94
C LEU A 69 -4.71 -2.26 -22.55
N MET A 70 -5.27 -1.08 -22.85
CA MET A 70 -6.67 -0.81 -22.61
C MET A 70 -7.59 -1.70 -23.46
N GLU A 71 -7.22 -1.95 -24.72
CA GLU A 71 -7.97 -2.82 -25.62
C GLU A 71 -7.86 -4.30 -25.21
N GLN A 72 -6.70 -4.72 -24.70
CA GLN A 72 -6.48 -6.07 -24.20
C GLN A 72 -7.28 -6.36 -22.92
N GLY A 73 -7.54 -5.33 -22.10
CA GLY A 73 -8.31 -5.45 -20.87
C GLY A 73 -7.73 -6.48 -19.90
N THR A 74 -6.40 -6.59 -19.83
CA THR A 74 -5.74 -7.63 -19.03
C THR A 74 -6.00 -7.39 -17.56
N GLN A 75 -6.60 -8.36 -16.88
CA GLN A 75 -6.78 -8.34 -15.43
C GLN A 75 -5.51 -8.87 -14.76
N ALA A 76 -5.07 -8.19 -13.71
CA ALA A 76 -3.96 -8.61 -12.88
C ALA A 76 -4.39 -8.70 -11.42
N LYS A 77 -3.88 -9.72 -10.72
CA LYS A 77 -4.06 -9.89 -9.28
C LYS A 77 -2.71 -9.87 -8.59
N VAL A 78 -2.44 -8.79 -7.86
CA VAL A 78 -1.17 -8.58 -7.15
C VAL A 78 -1.42 -8.46 -5.66
N ALA A 79 -0.46 -8.89 -4.86
CA ALA A 79 -0.48 -8.69 -3.42
C ALA A 79 0.91 -8.28 -2.95
N GLY A 80 0.96 -7.37 -2.00
CA GLY A 80 2.22 -6.84 -1.51
C GLY A 80 2.07 -5.94 -0.30
N ARG A 81 3.20 -5.47 0.20
CA ARG A 81 3.27 -4.49 1.28
C ARG A 81 3.03 -3.09 0.73
N MET A 82 2.12 -2.34 1.32
CA MET A 82 1.93 -0.94 0.99
C MET A 82 3.10 -0.11 1.48
N MET A 83 3.92 0.37 0.54
CA MET A 83 5.11 1.18 0.83
C MET A 83 4.82 2.66 0.81
N LEU A 84 3.92 3.09 -0.07
CA LEU A 84 3.57 4.48 -0.25
C LEU A 84 2.09 4.60 -0.54
N LYS A 85 1.47 5.65 -0.03
CA LYS A 85 0.05 5.95 -0.22
C LYS A 85 -0.09 7.46 -0.42
N ARG A 86 -0.69 7.86 -1.53
CA ARG A 86 -1.05 9.23 -1.88
C ARG A 86 -2.55 9.30 -2.09
N VAL A 87 -3.24 9.99 -1.19
CA VAL A 87 -4.69 10.18 -1.27
C VAL A 87 -4.97 11.51 -1.96
N MET A 88 -5.65 11.45 -3.11
CA MET A 88 -6.02 12.61 -3.93
C MET A 88 -7.55 12.78 -3.97
N GLY A 89 -8.16 12.97 -2.80
CA GLY A 89 -9.60 13.16 -2.66
C GLY A 89 -10.39 11.89 -3.01
N LYS A 90 -10.92 11.80 -4.24
CA LYS A 90 -11.74 10.68 -4.73
C LYS A 90 -10.93 9.55 -5.38
N ALA A 91 -9.66 9.79 -5.67
CA ALA A 91 -8.73 8.78 -6.16
C ALA A 91 -7.50 8.70 -5.25
N SER A 92 -6.86 7.55 -5.22
CA SER A 92 -5.65 7.31 -4.45
C SER A 92 -4.66 6.49 -5.28
N PHE A 93 -3.38 6.78 -5.10
CA PHE A 93 -2.29 5.98 -5.62
C PHE A 93 -1.60 5.30 -4.46
N CYS A 94 -1.38 4.00 -4.53
CA CYS A 94 -0.50 3.30 -3.61
C CYS A 94 0.60 2.56 -4.37
N THR A 95 1.75 2.45 -3.74
CA THR A 95 2.85 1.62 -4.22
C THR A 95 2.88 0.37 -3.38
N LEU A 96 2.69 -0.78 -4.02
CA LEU A 96 2.78 -2.09 -3.40
C LEU A 96 4.14 -2.70 -3.72
N GLN A 97 4.80 -3.26 -2.71
CA GLN A 97 6.03 -4.01 -2.87
C GLN A 97 5.74 -5.49 -2.67
N ASP A 98 5.99 -6.28 -3.70
CA ASP A 98 5.95 -7.74 -3.61
C ASP A 98 7.38 -8.31 -3.49
N SER A 99 7.52 -9.63 -3.60
CA SER A 99 8.82 -10.29 -3.54
C SER A 99 9.75 -9.98 -4.71
N THR A 100 9.21 -9.46 -5.82
CA THR A 100 9.91 -9.27 -7.08
C THR A 100 10.23 -7.81 -7.38
N GLY A 101 9.46 -6.88 -6.84
CA GLY A 101 9.59 -5.46 -7.15
C GLY A 101 8.50 -4.60 -6.51
N ARG A 102 8.30 -3.43 -7.11
CA ARG A 102 7.30 -2.45 -6.70
C ARG A 102 6.36 -2.19 -7.86
N ILE A 103 5.07 -2.13 -7.59
CA ILE A 103 4.03 -1.80 -8.57
C ILE A 103 3.15 -0.67 -8.04
N GLN A 104 2.73 0.23 -8.94
CA GLN A 104 1.78 1.27 -8.59
C GLN A 104 0.36 0.75 -8.81
N VAL A 105 -0.51 1.00 -7.83
CA VAL A 105 -1.93 0.67 -7.90
C VAL A 105 -2.70 1.97 -7.81
N TYR A 106 -3.63 2.13 -8.74
CA TYR A 106 -4.51 3.26 -8.81
C TYR A 106 -5.92 2.86 -8.39
N ILE A 107 -6.43 3.53 -7.36
CA ILE A 107 -7.72 3.22 -6.73
C ILE A 107 -8.63 4.44 -6.88
N LYS A 108 -9.75 4.27 -7.57
CA LYS A 108 -10.83 5.27 -7.61
C LYS A 108 -11.96 4.82 -6.70
N ARG A 109 -12.51 5.75 -5.91
CA ARG A 109 -13.68 5.51 -5.07
C ARG A 109 -14.88 4.99 -5.87
N ASP A 110 -15.05 5.47 -7.09
CA ASP A 110 -16.18 5.09 -7.94
C ASP A 110 -16.06 3.63 -8.44
N ASP A 111 -14.84 3.08 -8.50
CA ASP A 111 -14.58 1.70 -8.95
C ASP A 111 -14.66 0.69 -7.78
N VAL A 112 -14.15 1.05 -6.59
CA VAL A 112 -14.12 0.15 -5.42
C VAL A 112 -15.31 0.33 -4.46
N GLY A 113 -16.10 1.38 -4.62
CA GLY A 113 -17.18 1.73 -3.71
C GLY A 113 -16.71 2.52 -2.47
N GLU A 114 -17.66 3.22 -1.84
CA GLU A 114 -17.37 4.14 -0.74
C GLU A 114 -16.88 3.43 0.53
N ASP A 115 -17.43 2.26 0.85
CA ASP A 115 -17.06 1.49 2.04
C ASP A 115 -15.61 1.02 2.00
N ILE A 116 -15.19 0.42 0.88
CA ILE A 116 -13.80 -0.04 0.68
C ILE A 116 -12.85 1.15 0.63
N TYR A 117 -13.25 2.25 -0.04
CA TYR A 117 -12.41 3.44 -0.09
C TYR A 117 -12.21 4.10 1.28
N ASN A 118 -13.26 4.13 2.10
CA ASN A 118 -13.16 4.61 3.47
C ASN A 118 -12.30 3.67 4.33
N ALA A 119 -12.41 2.35 4.18
CA ALA A 119 -11.49 1.42 4.83
C ALA A 119 -10.03 1.65 4.39
N PHE A 120 -9.79 1.81 3.09
CA PHE A 120 -8.47 2.09 2.53
C PHE A 120 -7.83 3.35 3.11
N LYS A 121 -8.62 4.40 3.40
CA LYS A 121 -8.09 5.61 4.08
C LYS A 121 -7.52 5.34 5.46
N HIS A 122 -8.06 4.35 6.19
CA HIS A 122 -7.61 3.99 7.53
C HIS A 122 -6.42 3.02 7.54
N TRP A 123 -6.10 2.38 6.40
CA TRP A 123 -4.94 1.50 6.27
C TRP A 123 -3.62 2.28 6.31
N ASP A 124 -2.62 1.67 6.93
CA ASP A 124 -1.33 2.28 7.23
C ASP A 124 -0.21 1.74 6.32
N LEU A 125 0.85 2.55 6.21
CA LEU A 125 2.08 2.12 5.54
C LEU A 125 2.64 0.88 6.26
N GLY A 126 2.94 -0.16 5.48
CA GLY A 126 3.39 -1.45 5.96
C GLY A 126 2.31 -2.53 6.00
N ASP A 127 1.03 -2.18 5.81
CA ASP A 127 -0.05 -3.17 5.70
C ASP A 127 0.12 -4.02 4.44
N ILE A 128 -0.24 -5.30 4.53
CA ILE A 128 -0.28 -6.21 3.38
C ILE A 128 -1.64 -6.06 2.74
N VAL A 129 -1.64 -5.71 1.46
CA VAL A 129 -2.87 -5.49 0.69
C VAL A 129 -2.81 -6.25 -0.61
N ALA A 130 -3.99 -6.68 -1.05
CA ALA A 130 -4.22 -7.32 -2.33
C ALA A 130 -5.00 -6.35 -3.23
N ALA A 131 -4.62 -6.29 -4.50
CA ALA A 131 -5.29 -5.50 -5.51
C ALA A 131 -5.60 -6.39 -6.72
N GLU A 132 -6.82 -6.26 -7.21
CA GLU A 132 -7.28 -6.88 -8.45
C GLU A 132 -7.87 -5.77 -9.33
N GLY A 133 -7.45 -5.74 -10.59
CA GLY A 133 -7.90 -4.72 -11.51
C GLY A 133 -7.29 -4.87 -12.89
N LEU A 134 -7.60 -3.90 -13.75
CA LEU A 134 -7.07 -3.85 -15.10
C LEU A 134 -5.67 -3.22 -15.10
N VAL A 135 -4.75 -3.84 -15.83
CA VAL A 135 -3.44 -3.26 -16.08
C VAL A 135 -3.60 -2.12 -17.08
N PHE A 136 -3.18 -0.92 -16.70
CA PHE A 136 -3.17 0.24 -17.60
C PHE A 136 -1.90 1.04 -17.38
N LYS A 137 -1.42 1.71 -18.43
CA LYS A 137 -0.31 2.65 -18.31
C LYS A 137 -0.80 4.05 -18.01
N THR A 138 -0.13 4.70 -17.07
CA THR A 138 -0.34 6.12 -16.80
C THR A 138 0.23 6.97 -17.93
N LYS A 139 -0.20 8.25 -18.02
CA LYS A 139 0.29 9.19 -19.05
C LYS A 139 1.80 9.41 -19.04
N THR A 140 2.47 9.11 -17.93
CA THR A 140 3.93 9.20 -17.77
C THR A 140 4.67 7.96 -18.26
N GLY A 141 3.95 6.94 -18.76
CA GLY A 141 4.55 5.70 -19.25
C GLY A 141 4.90 4.68 -18.16
N GLU A 142 4.63 5.00 -16.90
CA GLU A 142 4.77 4.05 -15.78
C GLU A 142 3.58 3.08 -15.76
N LEU A 143 3.91 1.78 -15.62
CA LEU A 143 2.98 0.66 -15.43
C LEU A 143 2.57 0.53 -13.95
#